data_AF-A0A1V4DGQ5-F1
#
_entry.id   AF-A0A1V4DGQ5-F1
#
_cell.length_a   1.000
_cell.length_b   1.000
_cell.length_c   1.000
_cell.angle_alpha   90.00
_cell.angle_beta   90.00
_cell.angle_gamma   90.00
#
_symmetry.space_group_name_H-M   'P 1'
#
loop_
_entity.id
_entity.type
_entity.pdbx_description
1 polymer ?
#
loop_
_entity_poly.entity_id
_entity_poly.type
_entity_poly.pdbx_seq_one_letter_code
_entity_poly.pdbx_strand_id
1 'polypeptide(L)'
;MTQSNKYKYKVVILLIILSVFPIHVLAASNELDVPAKSAIAVDFDTGKILYEKNSSEALPIASMTKLISAYLVYESVKTGKISWNDSVPFDDTLIKLTENPDLSNIPIKKELTYTVEDSLKAMLISSANVSTTGLARLISGTEQAFVDQMNLKVDEWGIKDANFISASGLDTQDLPKEDRYPNSKDDDANMMSAKSMVIVAKHLITDYPEVLDITKQSHYTLFQGTKDEQTYWSSNLMLPDLYYYTKGVDGLKTGTTPNAGACFIGSTVQDGHRIITVVMNVDEKYSRFEVTRNILNYIKTYWEYQEVNRAGSNAIVEKLDVPNGKVATVPLIIKNSSSLWVNKQTSELKQVFNQKNDKLSAPLQKNDIVGQQVTTDINDKLGYLDQKDTGQATSDVMTKNDVLKANIFVRVWRSIKNSIQ
;
A
#
# COMPACT_ATOMS: atom_id res chain seq x y z
N MET A 1 75.56 31.49 -16.62
CA MET A 1 75.03 30.29 -15.94
C MET A 1 73.61 30.60 -15.51
N THR A 2 72.68 29.76 -15.97
CA THR A 2 71.41 30.20 -16.58
C THR A 2 70.19 30.04 -15.66
N GLN A 3 69.24 30.96 -15.81
CA GLN A 3 67.93 31.09 -15.13
C GLN A 3 66.95 29.91 -15.37
N SER A 4 67.42 28.66 -15.47
CA SER A 4 66.59 27.50 -15.85
C SER A 4 65.99 26.74 -14.66
N ASN A 5 66.52 26.92 -13.44
CA ASN A 5 66.13 26.08 -12.29
C ASN A 5 65.05 26.67 -11.36
N LYS A 6 64.66 27.94 -11.50
CA LYS A 6 63.62 28.55 -10.62
C LYS A 6 62.18 28.18 -10.99
N TYR A 7 61.93 27.72 -12.22
CA TYR A 7 60.59 27.35 -12.67
C TYR A 7 60.24 25.87 -12.44
N LYS A 8 61.23 24.97 -12.37
CA LYS A 8 60.99 23.53 -12.13
C LYS A 8 60.42 23.24 -10.73
N TYR A 9 60.87 23.96 -9.70
CA TYR A 9 60.37 23.77 -8.34
C TYR A 9 58.97 24.38 -8.10
N LYS A 10 58.61 25.46 -8.81
CA LYS A 10 57.27 26.05 -8.71
C LYS A 10 56.20 25.20 -9.39
N VAL A 11 56.53 24.52 -10.49
CA VAL A 11 55.58 23.61 -11.19
C VAL A 11 55.38 22.31 -10.40
N VAL A 12 56.41 21.78 -9.73
CA VAL A 12 56.29 20.56 -8.91
C VAL A 12 55.51 20.82 -7.62
N ILE A 13 55.67 21.99 -6.98
CA ILE A 13 54.89 22.37 -5.79
C ILE A 13 53.42 22.65 -6.16
N LEU A 14 53.15 23.20 -7.35
CA LEU A 14 51.77 23.41 -7.82
C LEU A 14 51.06 22.09 -8.17
N LEU A 15 51.79 21.07 -8.63
CA LEU A 15 51.25 19.73 -8.92
C LEU A 15 51.00 18.88 -7.66
N ILE A 16 51.75 19.08 -6.58
CA ILE A 16 51.52 18.37 -5.31
C ILE A 16 50.35 18.99 -4.54
N ILE A 17 50.13 20.30 -4.62
CA ILE A 17 49.01 20.99 -3.94
C ILE A 17 47.64 20.67 -4.60
N LEU A 18 47.61 20.23 -5.87
CA LEU A 18 46.37 19.79 -6.53
C LEU A 18 45.92 18.37 -6.16
N SER A 19 46.70 17.60 -5.39
CA SER A 19 46.43 16.17 -5.13
C SER A 19 45.74 15.86 -3.79
N VAL A 20 45.38 16.88 -3.00
CA VAL A 20 44.86 16.70 -1.62
C VAL A 20 43.49 17.32 -1.37
N PHE A 21 42.73 17.63 -2.43
CA PHE A 21 41.30 17.87 -2.24
C PHE A 21 40.61 16.50 -2.16
N PRO A 22 40.06 16.10 -1.00
CA PRO A 22 39.16 14.95 -0.98
C PRO A 22 38.04 15.28 -1.96
N ILE A 23 37.95 14.48 -3.03
CA ILE A 23 36.76 14.44 -3.86
C ILE A 23 35.69 13.90 -2.92
N HIS A 24 34.97 14.80 -2.26
CA HIS A 24 33.68 14.47 -1.69
C HIS A 24 32.79 14.14 -2.88
N VAL A 25 32.78 12.87 -3.27
CA VAL A 25 31.64 12.30 -3.96
C VAL A 25 30.50 12.50 -2.97
N LEU A 26 29.74 13.59 -3.15
CA LEU A 26 28.39 13.64 -2.62
C LEU A 26 27.72 12.40 -3.20
N ALA A 27 27.58 11.37 -2.38
CA ALA A 27 26.70 10.28 -2.71
C ALA A 27 25.35 10.96 -2.98
N ALA A 28 24.94 10.97 -4.25
CA ALA A 28 23.60 11.39 -4.59
C ALA A 28 22.68 10.56 -3.68
N SER A 29 21.78 11.23 -2.96
CA SER A 29 20.81 10.52 -2.14
C SER A 29 20.07 9.55 -3.08
N ASN A 30 20.17 8.24 -2.83
CA ASN A 30 19.43 7.20 -3.56
C ASN A 30 17.91 7.25 -3.27
N GLU A 31 17.42 8.38 -2.78
CA GLU A 31 16.06 8.61 -2.37
C GLU A 31 15.30 9.20 -3.57
N LEU A 32 14.31 8.45 -4.05
CA LEU A 32 13.46 8.91 -5.13
C LEU A 32 12.65 10.11 -4.64
N ASP A 33 12.83 11.27 -5.27
CA ASP A 33 11.95 12.42 -5.05
C ASP A 33 10.98 12.56 -6.22
N VAL A 34 9.70 12.27 -5.97
CA VAL A 34 8.65 12.39 -7.00
C VAL A 34 8.01 13.79 -7.00
N PRO A 35 7.62 14.32 -8.18
CA PRO A 35 7.00 15.64 -8.29
C PRO A 35 5.51 15.62 -7.88
N ALA A 36 5.24 15.28 -6.63
CA ALA A 36 3.93 15.30 -5.98
C ALA A 36 4.05 15.89 -4.57
N LYS A 37 2.98 16.52 -4.06
CA LYS A 37 2.98 17.03 -2.67
C LYS A 37 3.03 15.90 -1.65
N SER A 38 2.29 14.82 -1.92
CA SER A 38 2.22 13.64 -1.08
C SER A 38 2.20 12.37 -1.94
N ALA A 39 2.92 11.33 -1.49
CA ALA A 39 2.94 10.03 -2.13
C ALA A 39 3.26 8.91 -1.12
N ILE A 40 2.74 7.71 -1.37
CA ILE A 40 3.05 6.51 -0.60
C ILE A 40 2.92 5.27 -1.48
N ALA A 41 3.72 4.25 -1.21
CA ALA A 41 3.51 2.91 -1.73
C ALA A 41 3.61 1.86 -0.63
N VAL A 42 2.64 0.95 -0.61
CA VAL A 42 2.48 -0.06 0.45
C VAL A 42 2.25 -1.42 -0.17
N ASP A 43 2.94 -2.44 0.34
CA ASP A 43 2.57 -3.82 0.05
C ASP A 43 1.26 -4.16 0.76
N PHE A 44 0.27 -4.60 -0.01
CA PHE A 44 -1.11 -4.78 0.42
C PHE A 44 -1.22 -5.81 1.56
N ASP A 45 -0.55 -6.95 1.43
CA ASP A 45 -0.68 -8.07 2.37
C ASP A 45 0.05 -7.80 3.68
N THR A 46 1.31 -7.35 3.59
CA THR A 46 2.17 -7.16 4.76
C THR A 46 2.01 -5.81 5.43
N GLY A 47 1.43 -4.81 4.75
CA GLY A 47 1.37 -3.44 5.23
C GLY A 47 2.70 -2.69 5.20
N LYS A 48 3.78 -3.29 4.66
CA LYS A 48 5.10 -2.65 4.56
C LYS A 48 5.01 -1.38 3.70
N ILE A 49 5.49 -0.26 4.23
CA ILE A 49 5.70 0.96 3.46
C ILE A 49 7.02 0.81 2.67
N LEU A 50 6.93 0.92 1.34
CA LEU A 50 8.04 0.75 0.39
C LEU A 50 8.50 2.08 -0.21
N TYR A 51 7.66 3.11 -0.12
CA TYR A 51 7.97 4.49 -0.49
C TYR A 51 7.06 5.44 0.30
N GLU A 52 7.58 6.59 0.71
CA GLU A 52 6.82 7.61 1.44
C GLU A 52 7.33 9.03 1.15
N LYS A 53 6.41 9.96 0.93
CA LYS A 53 6.64 11.40 0.90
C LYS A 53 5.41 12.11 1.47
N ASN A 54 5.54 12.79 2.61
CA ASN A 54 4.46 13.56 3.27
C ASN A 54 3.12 12.80 3.35
N SER A 55 3.14 11.49 3.63
CA SER A 55 1.95 10.64 3.44
C SER A 55 0.84 10.86 4.46
N SER A 56 1.15 11.51 5.59
CA SER A 56 0.23 11.77 6.70
C SER A 56 -0.44 13.15 6.62
N GLU A 57 -0.08 13.98 5.65
CA GLU A 57 -0.74 15.27 5.43
C GLU A 57 -2.07 15.06 4.71
N ALA A 58 -3.16 15.59 5.27
CA ALA A 58 -4.46 15.57 4.62
C ALA A 58 -4.50 16.61 3.48
N LEU A 59 -4.81 16.17 2.27
CA LEU A 59 -4.96 17.03 1.09
C LEU A 59 -6.28 16.73 0.39
N PRO A 60 -6.74 17.61 -0.54
CA PRO A 60 -7.93 17.31 -1.31
C PRO A 60 -7.71 16.07 -2.18
N ILE A 61 -8.66 15.12 -2.13
CA ILE A 61 -8.54 13.81 -2.81
C ILE A 61 -9.36 13.69 -4.08
N ALA A 62 -10.20 14.69 -4.38
CA ALA A 62 -11.08 14.71 -5.54
C ALA A 62 -11.83 13.36 -5.70
N SER A 63 -11.94 12.86 -6.93
CA SER A 63 -12.65 11.61 -7.25
C SER A 63 -12.04 10.32 -6.67
N MET A 64 -10.89 10.35 -5.97
CA MET A 64 -10.48 9.18 -5.18
C MET A 64 -11.47 8.92 -4.03
N THR A 65 -12.25 9.93 -3.62
CA THR A 65 -13.43 9.82 -2.75
C THR A 65 -14.35 8.65 -3.14
N LYS A 66 -14.53 8.42 -4.45
CA LYS A 66 -15.47 7.42 -4.98
C LYS A 66 -15.15 5.99 -4.53
N LEU A 67 -13.95 5.72 -4.00
CA LEU A 67 -13.64 4.42 -3.39
C LEU A 67 -14.41 4.19 -2.09
N ILE A 68 -14.63 5.23 -1.28
CA ILE A 68 -15.48 5.14 -0.09
C ILE A 68 -16.94 4.96 -0.53
N SER A 69 -17.39 5.73 -1.53
CA SER A 69 -18.74 5.60 -2.07
C SER A 69 -18.99 4.21 -2.66
N ALA A 70 -18.01 3.63 -3.37
CA ALA A 70 -18.07 2.25 -3.85
C ALA A 70 -18.20 1.25 -2.69
N TYR A 71 -17.45 1.44 -1.61
CA TYR A 71 -17.56 0.59 -0.42
C TYR A 71 -18.99 0.57 0.12
N LEU A 72 -19.61 1.75 0.29
CA LEU A 72 -20.98 1.85 0.80
C LEU A 72 -22.03 1.29 -0.18
N VAL A 73 -21.79 1.36 -1.49
CA VAL A 73 -22.63 0.69 -2.50
C VAL A 73 -22.55 -0.83 -2.33
N TYR A 74 -21.35 -1.39 -2.29
CA TYR A 74 -21.15 -2.82 -2.07
C TYR A 74 -21.74 -3.30 -0.74
N GLU A 75 -21.54 -2.53 0.35
CA GLU A 75 -22.12 -2.82 1.66
C GLU A 75 -23.64 -2.80 1.63
N SER A 76 -24.24 -1.81 0.94
CA SER A 76 -25.69 -1.72 0.79
C SER A 76 -26.28 -2.88 -0.02
N VAL A 77 -25.57 -3.36 -1.05
CA VAL A 77 -26.00 -4.55 -1.79
C VAL A 77 -25.85 -5.82 -0.93
N LYS A 78 -24.70 -6.00 -0.27
CA LYS A 78 -24.41 -7.17 0.57
C LYS A 78 -25.39 -7.31 1.74
N THR A 79 -25.84 -6.19 2.30
CA THR A 79 -26.83 -6.17 3.39
C THR A 79 -28.28 -6.25 2.90
N GLY A 80 -28.52 -6.26 1.58
CA GLY A 80 -29.85 -6.35 0.98
C GLY A 80 -30.65 -5.04 1.04
N LYS A 81 -30.00 -3.90 1.32
CA LYS A 81 -30.64 -2.57 1.32
C LYS A 81 -31.02 -2.10 -0.08
N ILE A 82 -30.19 -2.43 -1.07
CA ILE A 82 -30.44 -2.25 -2.51
C ILE A 82 -30.01 -3.52 -3.25
N SER A 83 -30.38 -3.65 -4.52
CA SER A 83 -29.93 -4.72 -5.41
C SER A 83 -29.16 -4.17 -6.62
N TRP A 84 -28.31 -5.00 -7.24
CA TRP A 84 -27.56 -4.63 -8.45
C TRP A 84 -28.45 -4.17 -9.61
N ASN A 85 -29.68 -4.67 -9.68
CA ASN A 85 -30.65 -4.39 -10.74
C ASN A 85 -31.61 -3.24 -10.41
N ASP A 86 -31.51 -2.65 -9.22
CA ASP A 86 -32.36 -1.51 -8.87
C ASP A 86 -32.05 -0.33 -9.79
N SER A 87 -33.09 0.41 -10.18
CA SER A 87 -32.92 1.62 -10.99
C SER A 87 -32.38 2.76 -10.13
N VAL A 88 -31.34 3.43 -10.61
CA VAL A 88 -30.84 4.65 -9.99
C VAL A 88 -31.69 5.85 -10.45
N PRO A 89 -32.23 6.67 -9.54
CA PRO A 89 -33.07 7.80 -9.90
C PRO A 89 -32.22 8.99 -10.34
N PHE A 90 -32.30 9.35 -11.62
CA PHE A 90 -31.69 10.57 -12.16
C PHE A 90 -32.77 11.61 -12.48
N ASP A 91 -32.86 12.64 -11.64
CA ASP A 91 -33.75 13.77 -11.87
C ASP A 91 -33.14 14.83 -12.80
N ASP A 92 -33.91 15.88 -13.09
CA ASP A 92 -33.50 16.97 -13.97
C ASP A 92 -32.26 17.71 -13.46
N THR A 93 -32.07 17.82 -12.15
CA THR A 93 -30.87 18.41 -11.55
C THR A 93 -29.63 17.56 -11.86
N LEU A 94 -29.71 16.25 -11.64
CA LEU A 94 -28.60 15.33 -11.89
C LEU A 94 -28.28 15.22 -13.39
N ILE A 95 -29.28 15.24 -14.26
CA ILE A 95 -29.07 15.25 -15.70
C ILE A 95 -28.36 16.53 -16.12
N LYS A 96 -28.75 17.68 -15.58
CA LYS A 96 -28.08 18.96 -15.85
C LYS A 96 -26.61 18.96 -15.41
N LEU A 97 -26.24 18.23 -14.35
CA LEU A 97 -24.85 18.07 -13.93
C LEU A 97 -23.98 17.43 -15.03
N THR A 98 -24.57 16.61 -15.91
CA THR A 98 -23.87 15.96 -17.03
C THR A 98 -23.57 16.91 -18.18
N GLU A 99 -24.21 18.08 -18.23
CA GLU A 99 -24.04 19.09 -19.28
C GLU A 99 -22.79 19.96 -19.05
N ASN A 100 -22.20 19.93 -17.86
CA ASN A 100 -20.96 20.67 -17.58
C ASN A 100 -19.74 19.88 -18.10
N PRO A 101 -19.04 20.37 -19.15
CA PRO A 101 -17.91 19.66 -19.74
C PRO A 101 -16.67 19.59 -18.82
N ASP A 102 -16.59 20.45 -17.80
CA ASP A 102 -15.47 20.47 -16.86
C ASP A 102 -15.58 19.35 -15.79
N LEU A 103 -16.75 18.69 -15.70
CA LEU A 103 -17.02 17.64 -14.73
C LEU A 103 -17.06 16.26 -15.42
N SER A 104 -16.34 15.29 -14.84
CA SER A 104 -16.38 13.92 -15.34
C SER A 104 -17.77 13.30 -15.15
N ASN A 105 -18.47 13.06 -16.26
CA ASN A 105 -19.80 12.46 -16.30
C ASN A 105 -19.97 11.57 -17.54
N ILE A 106 -20.94 10.66 -17.47
CA ILE A 106 -21.56 10.08 -18.66
C ILE A 106 -22.89 10.80 -18.91
N PRO A 107 -23.32 11.00 -20.17
CA PRO A 107 -24.65 11.52 -20.45
C PRO A 107 -25.74 10.58 -19.91
N ILE A 108 -26.76 11.14 -19.28
CA ILE A 108 -27.93 10.40 -18.79
C ILE A 108 -29.15 10.78 -19.64
N LYS A 109 -29.78 9.77 -20.25
CA LYS A 109 -31.01 9.92 -21.03
C LYS A 109 -32.23 9.56 -20.18
N LYS A 110 -33.22 10.45 -20.11
CA LYS A 110 -34.44 10.29 -19.26
C LYS A 110 -35.25 9.03 -19.61
N GLU A 111 -35.21 8.64 -20.88
CA GLU A 111 -35.93 7.49 -21.41
C GLU A 111 -35.26 6.14 -21.15
N LEU A 112 -34.02 6.13 -20.64
CA LEU A 112 -33.27 4.93 -20.33
C LEU A 112 -33.25 4.64 -18.83
N THR A 113 -33.18 3.35 -18.49
CA THR A 113 -33.03 2.88 -17.11
C THR A 113 -31.58 2.46 -16.88
N TYR A 114 -30.94 3.04 -15.86
CA TYR A 114 -29.59 2.70 -15.46
C TYR A 114 -29.63 1.99 -14.12
N THR A 115 -29.02 0.82 -14.06
CA THR A 115 -29.00 0.01 -12.84
C THR A 115 -27.94 0.49 -11.84
N VAL A 116 -27.98 -0.04 -10.62
CA VAL A 116 -26.90 0.14 -9.62
C VAL A 116 -25.58 -0.37 -10.18
N GLU A 117 -25.56 -1.52 -10.87
CA GLU A 117 -24.36 -2.06 -11.50
C GLU A 117 -23.81 -1.14 -12.60
N ASP A 118 -24.67 -0.64 -13.50
CA ASP A 118 -24.29 0.30 -14.55
C ASP A 118 -23.69 1.58 -13.96
N SER A 119 -24.33 2.10 -12.91
CA SER A 119 -23.92 3.32 -12.24
C SER A 119 -22.60 3.14 -11.47
N LEU A 120 -22.38 1.97 -10.86
CA LEU A 120 -21.11 1.65 -10.20
C LEU A 120 -19.97 1.54 -11.22
N LYS A 121 -20.21 0.91 -12.38
CA LYS A 121 -19.24 0.86 -13.49
C LYS A 121 -18.91 2.26 -14.00
N ALA A 122 -19.92 3.08 -14.26
CA ALA A 122 -19.74 4.48 -14.69
C ALA A 122 -18.95 5.30 -13.66
N MET A 123 -19.22 5.12 -12.37
CA MET A 123 -18.52 5.78 -11.27
C MET A 123 -17.04 5.38 -11.18
N LEU A 124 -16.73 4.08 -11.31
CA LEU A 124 -15.36 3.59 -11.11
C LEU A 124 -14.49 3.71 -12.38
N ILE A 125 -15.06 3.46 -13.55
CA ILE A 125 -14.32 3.46 -14.82
C ILE A 125 -14.18 4.90 -15.34
N SER A 126 -15.31 5.57 -15.59
CA SER A 126 -15.34 6.91 -16.19
C SER A 126 -15.44 8.05 -15.17
N SER A 127 -15.40 7.75 -13.88
CA SER A 127 -15.44 8.75 -12.81
C SER A 127 -16.74 9.58 -12.77
N ALA A 128 -17.86 9.02 -13.23
CA ALA A 128 -19.12 9.76 -13.39
C ALA A 128 -19.66 10.29 -12.05
N ASN A 129 -19.72 11.61 -11.91
CA ASN A 129 -20.24 12.28 -10.70
C ASN A 129 -21.75 12.05 -10.54
N VAL A 130 -22.50 12.14 -11.64
CA VAL A 130 -23.95 11.91 -11.71
C VAL A 130 -24.32 10.54 -11.15
N SER A 131 -23.61 9.49 -11.56
CA SER A 131 -23.81 8.13 -11.07
C SER A 131 -23.51 8.02 -9.58
N THR A 132 -22.50 8.74 -9.09
CA THR A 132 -22.13 8.73 -7.67
C THR A 132 -23.21 9.38 -6.81
N THR A 133 -23.65 10.59 -7.18
CA THR A 133 -24.73 11.28 -6.46
C THR A 133 -26.05 10.52 -6.56
N GLY A 134 -26.37 9.94 -7.73
CA GLY A 134 -27.56 9.10 -7.89
C GLY A 134 -27.55 7.87 -6.97
N LEU A 135 -26.42 7.16 -6.90
CA LEU A 135 -26.24 6.04 -5.97
C LEU A 135 -26.35 6.49 -4.51
N ALA A 136 -25.74 7.63 -4.16
CA ALA A 136 -25.81 8.21 -2.82
C ALA A 136 -27.26 8.51 -2.40
N ARG A 137 -28.03 9.16 -3.28
CA ARG A 137 -29.45 9.46 -3.05
C ARG A 137 -30.31 8.20 -2.99
N LEU A 138 -30.03 7.19 -3.81
CA LEU A 138 -30.73 5.90 -3.73
C LEU A 138 -30.50 5.21 -2.37
N ILE A 139 -29.26 5.21 -1.88
CA ILE A 139 -28.89 4.52 -0.64
C ILE A 139 -29.39 5.29 0.60
N SER A 140 -29.25 6.62 0.62
CA SER A 140 -29.42 7.41 1.84
C SER A 140 -30.58 8.42 1.77
N GLY A 141 -31.32 8.46 0.66
CA GLY A 141 -32.37 9.43 0.39
C GLY A 141 -31.84 10.80 -0.04
N THR A 142 -30.70 11.24 0.50
CA THR A 142 -30.03 12.53 0.19
C THR A 142 -28.52 12.35 0.09
N GLU A 143 -27.83 13.26 -0.62
CA GLU A 143 -26.36 13.25 -0.67
C GLU A 143 -25.75 13.52 0.70
N GLN A 144 -26.32 14.44 1.48
CA GLN A 144 -25.81 14.78 2.82
C GLN A 144 -25.85 13.58 3.77
N ALA A 145 -26.96 12.84 3.81
CA ALA A 145 -27.06 11.64 4.64
C ALA A 145 -26.10 10.52 4.19
N PHE A 146 -25.72 10.50 2.90
CA PHE A 146 -24.69 9.60 2.42
C PHE A 146 -23.28 10.06 2.84
N VAL A 147 -22.99 11.36 2.76
CA VAL A 147 -21.74 11.95 3.27
C VAL A 147 -21.58 11.70 4.77
N ASP A 148 -22.64 11.78 5.55
CA ASP A 148 -22.63 11.40 6.98
C ASP A 148 -22.20 9.93 7.16
N GLN A 149 -22.73 9.01 6.35
CA GLN A 149 -22.32 7.60 6.36
C GLN A 149 -20.86 7.41 5.96
N MET A 150 -20.35 8.20 5.00
CA MET A 150 -18.94 8.16 4.62
C MET A 150 -18.02 8.58 5.76
N ASN A 151 -18.35 9.70 6.44
CA ASN A 151 -17.59 10.19 7.60
C ASN A 151 -17.64 9.17 8.76
N LEU A 152 -18.80 8.59 9.04
CA LEU A 152 -18.93 7.51 10.04
C LEU A 152 -18.08 6.28 9.67
N LYS A 153 -18.10 5.87 8.40
CA LYS A 153 -17.36 4.70 7.93
C LYS A 153 -15.85 4.85 8.09
N VAL A 154 -15.29 6.01 7.72
CA VAL A 154 -13.85 6.23 7.89
C VAL A 154 -13.47 6.37 9.37
N ASP A 155 -14.37 6.90 10.20
CA ASP A 155 -14.18 6.93 11.65
C ASP A 155 -14.14 5.53 12.29
N GLU A 156 -14.97 4.59 11.82
CA GLU A 156 -14.97 3.17 12.19
C GLU A 156 -13.64 2.49 11.83
N TRP A 157 -13.04 2.88 10.70
CA TRP A 157 -11.72 2.40 10.26
C TRP A 157 -10.55 3.08 10.99
N GLY A 158 -10.82 3.98 11.93
CA GLY A 158 -9.80 4.69 12.68
C GLY A 158 -9.09 5.80 11.89
N ILE A 159 -9.62 6.19 10.73
CA ILE A 159 -9.12 7.31 9.93
C ILE A 159 -9.63 8.61 10.56
N LYS A 160 -8.73 9.47 11.04
CA LYS A 160 -9.07 10.68 11.82
C LYS A 160 -8.73 12.00 11.11
N ASP A 161 -8.14 11.91 9.94
CA ASP A 161 -7.69 13.02 9.10
C ASP A 161 -8.58 13.21 7.87
N ALA A 162 -9.74 12.55 7.83
CA ALA A 162 -10.70 12.63 6.75
C ALA A 162 -11.82 13.63 7.05
N ASN A 163 -12.27 14.34 6.01
CA ASN A 163 -13.45 15.20 6.06
C ASN A 163 -14.13 15.21 4.69
N PHE A 164 -15.35 14.66 4.61
CA PHE A 164 -16.13 14.63 3.38
C PHE A 164 -17.25 15.67 3.41
N ILE A 165 -17.43 16.34 2.26
CA ILE A 165 -18.53 17.25 1.94
C ILE A 165 -19.33 16.81 0.69
N SER A 166 -18.88 15.78 -0.03
CA SER A 166 -19.59 15.23 -1.19
C SER A 166 -19.35 13.74 -1.37
N ALA A 167 -20.31 13.05 -1.99
CA ALA A 167 -20.17 11.63 -2.32
C ALA A 167 -19.21 11.40 -3.49
N SER A 168 -19.14 12.36 -4.41
CA SER A 168 -18.37 12.25 -5.64
C SER A 168 -16.92 12.72 -5.50
N GLY A 169 -16.62 13.57 -4.52
CA GLY A 169 -15.35 14.28 -4.44
C GLY A 169 -15.29 15.52 -5.34
N LEU A 170 -16.46 16.00 -5.80
CA LEU A 170 -16.59 17.38 -6.29
C LEU A 170 -16.38 18.36 -5.14
N ASP A 171 -15.80 19.51 -5.46
CA ASP A 171 -15.72 20.64 -4.55
C ASP A 171 -17.13 21.26 -4.42
N THR A 172 -17.41 21.92 -3.29
CA THR A 172 -18.77 22.39 -2.95
C THR A 172 -19.41 23.25 -4.05
N GLN A 173 -18.63 24.12 -4.69
CA GLN A 173 -19.13 24.99 -5.75
C GLN A 173 -19.72 24.23 -6.95
N ASP A 174 -19.20 23.04 -7.24
CA ASP A 174 -19.55 22.23 -8.42
C ASP A 174 -20.76 21.30 -8.15
N LEU A 175 -21.19 21.18 -6.90
CA LEU A 175 -22.38 20.43 -6.52
C LEU A 175 -23.66 21.22 -6.82
N PRO A 176 -24.76 20.53 -7.18
CA PRO A 176 -26.10 21.10 -7.12
C PRO A 176 -26.35 21.72 -5.74
N LYS A 177 -27.06 22.86 -5.71
CA LYS A 177 -27.27 23.61 -4.46
C LYS A 177 -27.96 22.77 -3.39
N GLU A 178 -28.88 21.90 -3.79
CA GLU A 178 -29.60 20.98 -2.93
C GLU A 178 -28.74 19.82 -2.39
N ASP A 179 -27.61 19.50 -3.02
CA ASP A 179 -26.70 18.43 -2.58
C ASP A 179 -25.51 18.95 -1.76
N ARG A 180 -25.33 20.27 -1.65
CA ARG A 180 -24.25 20.86 -0.85
C ARG A 180 -24.37 20.47 0.62
N TYR A 181 -23.25 20.11 1.22
CA TYR A 181 -23.22 19.74 2.64
C TYR A 181 -23.47 20.96 3.54
N PRO A 182 -24.17 20.81 4.68
CA PRO A 182 -24.51 21.94 5.52
C PRO A 182 -23.27 22.71 5.99
N ASN A 183 -23.29 24.04 5.82
CA ASN A 183 -22.23 24.97 6.18
C ASN A 183 -20.91 24.82 5.39
N SER A 184 -20.87 24.03 4.32
CA SER A 184 -19.70 24.01 3.44
C SER A 184 -19.58 25.32 2.65
N LYS A 185 -18.35 25.78 2.47
CA LYS A 185 -17.99 26.95 1.68
C LYS A 185 -17.73 26.53 0.24
N ASP A 186 -17.84 27.47 -0.70
CA ASP A 186 -17.68 27.18 -2.13
C ASP A 186 -16.34 26.48 -2.46
N ASP A 187 -15.26 26.80 -1.74
CA ASP A 187 -13.92 26.23 -1.90
C ASP A 187 -13.64 24.97 -1.07
N ASP A 188 -14.61 24.49 -0.29
CA ASP A 188 -14.42 23.25 0.49
C ASP A 188 -14.37 22.03 -0.43
N ALA A 189 -13.43 21.13 -0.12
CA ALA A 189 -13.18 19.88 -0.82
C ALA A 189 -13.12 18.71 0.15
N ASN A 190 -13.28 17.49 -0.37
CA ASN A 190 -13.05 16.27 0.40
C ASN A 190 -11.56 16.10 0.71
N MET A 191 -11.21 15.95 1.98
CA MET A 191 -9.83 15.86 2.47
C MET A 191 -9.53 14.48 3.05
N MET A 192 -8.33 13.96 2.79
CA MET A 192 -7.77 12.76 3.44
C MET A 192 -6.27 12.68 3.15
N SER A 193 -5.46 12.03 3.99
CA SER A 193 -4.04 11.78 3.67
C SER A 193 -3.83 10.59 2.73
N ALA A 194 -2.65 10.53 2.11
CA ALA A 194 -2.27 9.42 1.24
C ALA A 194 -2.24 8.09 2.02
N LYS A 195 -1.77 8.11 3.28
CA LYS A 195 -1.76 6.94 4.16
C LYS A 195 -3.17 6.43 4.43
N SER A 196 -4.11 7.32 4.73
CA SER A 196 -5.52 6.98 4.94
C SER A 196 -6.20 6.46 3.67
N MET A 197 -5.84 6.98 2.49
CA MET A 197 -6.30 6.43 1.21
C MET A 197 -5.84 4.98 0.97
N VAL A 198 -4.65 4.57 1.47
CA VAL A 198 -4.22 3.16 1.43
C VAL A 198 -5.11 2.30 2.33
N ILE A 199 -5.50 2.79 3.51
CA ILE A 199 -6.42 2.08 4.42
C ILE A 199 -7.78 1.86 3.74
N VAL A 200 -8.32 2.88 3.07
CA VAL A 200 -9.56 2.78 2.27
C VAL A 200 -9.43 1.68 1.21
N ALA A 201 -8.33 1.67 0.43
CA ALA A 201 -8.12 0.64 -0.59
C ALA A 201 -7.98 -0.76 0.02
N LYS A 202 -7.33 -0.89 1.20
CA LYS A 202 -7.24 -2.17 1.91
C LYS A 202 -8.62 -2.69 2.30
N HIS A 203 -9.47 -1.86 2.90
CA HIS A 203 -10.84 -2.26 3.23
C HIS A 203 -11.64 -2.65 2.00
N LEU A 204 -11.64 -1.81 0.96
CA LEU A 204 -12.42 -2.05 -0.25
C LEU A 204 -12.02 -3.34 -0.97
N ILE A 205 -10.72 -3.57 -1.20
CA ILE A 205 -10.25 -4.78 -1.92
C ILE A 205 -10.39 -6.03 -1.05
N THR A 206 -10.24 -5.93 0.27
CA THR A 206 -10.37 -7.09 1.18
C THR A 206 -11.83 -7.52 1.31
N ASP A 207 -12.73 -6.56 1.50
CA ASP A 207 -14.14 -6.85 1.78
C ASP A 207 -14.94 -7.14 0.50
N TYR A 208 -14.53 -6.52 -0.62
CA TYR A 208 -15.20 -6.58 -1.92
C TYR A 208 -14.19 -6.70 -3.09
N PRO A 209 -13.44 -7.82 -3.20
CA PRO A 209 -12.42 -8.01 -4.22
C PRO A 209 -12.94 -7.89 -5.66
N GLU A 210 -14.24 -8.11 -5.90
CA GLU A 210 -14.94 -7.92 -7.17
C GLU A 210 -14.85 -6.47 -7.71
N VAL A 211 -14.51 -5.49 -6.87
CA VAL A 211 -14.22 -4.12 -7.32
C VAL A 211 -13.13 -4.08 -8.39
N LEU A 212 -12.15 -4.98 -8.29
CA LEU A 212 -11.05 -5.08 -9.25
C LEU A 212 -11.52 -5.60 -10.60
N ASP A 213 -12.61 -6.37 -10.65
CA ASP A 213 -13.22 -6.78 -11.92
C ASP A 213 -13.78 -5.61 -12.70
N ILE A 214 -14.16 -4.52 -12.02
CA ILE A 214 -14.59 -3.26 -12.63
C ILE A 214 -13.37 -2.38 -12.94
N THR A 215 -12.51 -2.11 -11.96
CA THR A 215 -11.42 -1.13 -12.13
C THR A 215 -10.32 -1.57 -13.09
N LYS A 216 -10.22 -2.88 -13.39
CA LYS A 216 -9.26 -3.41 -14.37
C LYS A 216 -9.71 -3.25 -15.82
N GLN A 217 -10.96 -2.84 -16.06
CA GLN A 217 -11.51 -2.67 -17.40
C GLN A 217 -11.03 -1.34 -18.00
N SER A 218 -10.40 -1.37 -19.17
CA SER A 218 -9.99 -0.15 -19.90
C SER A 218 -11.18 0.60 -20.49
N HIS A 219 -12.31 -0.08 -20.67
CA HIS A 219 -13.57 0.45 -21.18
C HIS A 219 -14.73 -0.46 -20.77
N TYR A 220 -15.94 0.04 -20.86
CA TYR A 220 -17.19 -0.72 -20.72
C TYR A 220 -18.25 -0.19 -21.67
N THR A 221 -19.26 -1.00 -21.97
CA THR A 221 -20.35 -0.65 -22.88
C THR A 221 -21.68 -0.72 -22.13
N LEU A 222 -22.45 0.37 -22.16
CA LEU A 222 -23.83 0.42 -21.70
C LEU A 222 -24.78 0.08 -22.85
N PHE A 223 -25.91 -0.51 -22.52
CA PHE A 223 -27.01 -0.82 -23.44
C PHE A 223 -26.57 -1.65 -24.67
N GLN A 224 -25.66 -2.59 -24.45
CA GLN A 224 -25.10 -3.43 -25.51
C GLN A 224 -26.19 -4.15 -26.31
N GLY A 225 -26.07 -4.13 -27.64
CA GLY A 225 -27.02 -4.73 -28.58
C GLY A 225 -28.27 -3.90 -28.84
N THR A 226 -28.36 -2.68 -28.29
CA THR A 226 -29.50 -1.77 -28.51
C THR A 226 -29.10 -0.58 -29.40
N LYS A 227 -30.09 0.21 -29.84
CA LYS A 227 -29.85 1.47 -30.56
C LYS A 227 -29.13 2.55 -29.72
N ASP A 228 -29.12 2.37 -28.40
CA ASP A 228 -28.56 3.31 -27.42
C ASP A 228 -27.20 2.82 -26.88
N GLU A 229 -26.60 1.80 -27.52
CA GLU A 229 -25.29 1.28 -27.16
C GLU A 229 -24.22 2.38 -27.15
N GLN A 230 -23.48 2.48 -26.03
CA GLN A 230 -22.40 3.45 -25.89
C GLN A 230 -21.25 2.88 -25.07
N THR A 231 -20.03 3.03 -25.60
CA THR A 231 -18.79 2.62 -24.95
C THR A 231 -18.12 3.81 -24.27
N TYR A 232 -17.69 3.62 -23.03
CA TYR A 232 -16.98 4.61 -22.23
C TYR A 232 -15.64 4.05 -21.77
N TRP A 233 -14.67 4.94 -21.63
CA TRP A 233 -13.29 4.58 -21.35
C TRP A 233 -12.91 4.87 -19.90
N SER A 234 -11.92 4.13 -19.43
CA SER A 234 -11.36 4.30 -18.10
C SER A 234 -10.55 5.58 -18.01
N SER A 235 -10.75 6.29 -16.90
CA SER A 235 -9.88 7.39 -16.50
C SER A 235 -8.49 6.91 -16.08
N ASN A 236 -8.32 5.63 -15.74
CA ASN A 236 -7.02 5.04 -15.43
C ASN A 236 -6.27 4.64 -16.71
N LEU A 237 -5.37 5.50 -17.18
CA LEU A 237 -4.63 5.28 -18.42
C LEU A 237 -3.50 4.24 -18.30
N MET A 238 -3.31 3.62 -17.14
CA MET A 238 -2.30 2.57 -16.93
C MET A 238 -2.81 1.16 -17.23
N LEU A 239 -4.09 1.01 -17.57
CA LEU A 239 -4.71 -0.28 -17.94
C LEU A 239 -4.31 -0.72 -19.37
N PRO A 240 -4.55 -2.00 -19.74
CA PRO A 240 -4.28 -2.50 -21.09
C PRO A 240 -4.89 -1.62 -22.19
N ASP A 241 -4.17 -1.52 -23.31
CA ASP A 241 -4.56 -0.76 -24.51
C ASP A 241 -4.65 0.78 -24.33
N LEU A 242 -4.26 1.31 -23.16
CA LEU A 242 -4.23 2.74 -22.88
C LEU A 242 -2.80 3.31 -22.87
N TYR A 243 -2.70 4.63 -23.05
CA TYR A 243 -1.44 5.33 -23.33
C TYR A 243 -0.33 5.12 -22.28
N TYR A 244 -0.69 5.02 -21.00
CA TYR A 244 0.26 4.83 -19.90
C TYR A 244 0.34 3.38 -19.42
N TYR A 245 -0.09 2.42 -20.25
CA TYR A 245 -0.13 1.00 -19.89
C TYR A 245 1.10 0.56 -19.08
N THR A 246 0.83 -0.01 -17.92
CA THR A 246 1.86 -0.54 -17.01
C THR A 246 1.42 -1.92 -16.57
N LYS A 247 2.27 -2.92 -16.86
CA LYS A 247 1.96 -4.33 -16.59
C LYS A 247 1.63 -4.53 -15.11
N GLY A 248 0.53 -5.26 -14.85
CA GLY A 248 0.11 -5.62 -13.50
C GLY A 248 -0.84 -4.62 -12.85
N VAL A 249 -1.04 -3.43 -13.43
CA VAL A 249 -2.04 -2.46 -12.92
C VAL A 249 -3.44 -2.97 -13.20
N ASP A 250 -4.29 -3.02 -12.16
CA ASP A 250 -5.68 -3.46 -12.23
C ASP A 250 -6.66 -2.47 -11.55
N GLY A 251 -6.20 -1.29 -11.16
CA GLY A 251 -7.02 -0.23 -10.60
C GLY A 251 -6.17 0.94 -10.06
N LEU A 252 -6.69 1.82 -9.20
CA LEU A 252 -8.07 1.86 -8.67
C LEU A 252 -8.81 3.10 -9.17
N LYS A 253 -8.30 4.30 -8.86
CA LYS A 253 -9.07 5.52 -9.09
C LYS A 253 -8.21 6.77 -9.24
N THR A 254 -8.50 7.54 -10.28
CA THR A 254 -7.99 8.90 -10.49
C THR A 254 -8.84 9.95 -9.78
N GLY A 255 -8.26 11.12 -9.49
CA GLY A 255 -8.99 12.30 -9.03
C GLY A 255 -8.36 13.61 -9.49
N THR A 256 -9.18 14.55 -9.94
CA THR A 256 -8.73 15.90 -10.32
C THR A 256 -9.82 16.90 -9.95
N THR A 257 -9.44 17.94 -9.22
CA THR A 257 -10.18 19.20 -9.09
C THR A 257 -9.15 20.33 -9.05
N PRO A 258 -9.54 21.60 -9.25
CA PRO A 258 -8.62 22.73 -9.06
C PRO A 258 -7.91 22.70 -7.68
N ASN A 259 -8.62 22.30 -6.62
CA ASN A 259 -8.06 22.21 -5.27
C ASN A 259 -7.14 21.00 -5.07
N ALA A 260 -7.47 19.84 -5.66
CA ALA A 260 -6.69 18.62 -5.50
C ALA A 260 -5.45 18.55 -6.40
N GLY A 261 -5.50 19.18 -7.57
CA GLY A 261 -4.55 18.88 -8.65
C GLY A 261 -4.67 17.43 -9.11
N ALA A 262 -3.62 16.89 -9.73
CA ALA A 262 -3.64 15.53 -10.26
C ALA A 262 -3.35 14.48 -9.17
N CYS A 263 -4.35 13.64 -8.85
CA CYS A 263 -4.26 12.57 -7.86
C CYS A 263 -4.53 11.17 -8.46
N PHE A 264 -3.89 10.13 -7.95
CA PHE A 264 -4.16 8.75 -8.35
C PHE A 264 -3.87 7.77 -7.23
N ILE A 265 -4.78 6.82 -7.03
CA ILE A 265 -4.55 5.61 -6.26
C ILE A 265 -4.56 4.41 -7.21
N GLY A 266 -3.42 3.73 -7.26
CA GLY A 266 -3.16 2.57 -8.11
C GLY A 266 -3.11 1.28 -7.30
N SER A 267 -3.60 0.18 -7.88
CA SER A 267 -3.23 -1.17 -7.44
C SER A 267 -2.52 -1.90 -8.57
N THR A 268 -1.41 -2.53 -8.23
CA THR A 268 -0.51 -3.19 -9.16
C THR A 268 -0.05 -4.51 -8.58
N VAL A 269 -0.18 -5.60 -9.32
CA VAL A 269 0.51 -6.85 -8.97
C VAL A 269 1.91 -6.85 -9.62
N GLN A 270 2.94 -6.74 -8.80
CA GLN A 270 4.35 -6.74 -9.20
C GLN A 270 5.09 -7.86 -8.46
N ASP A 271 5.76 -8.75 -9.20
CA ASP A 271 6.55 -9.86 -8.66
C ASP A 271 5.78 -10.74 -7.65
N GLY A 272 4.48 -10.92 -7.88
CA GLY A 272 3.59 -11.72 -7.03
C GLY A 272 2.97 -10.97 -5.85
N HIS A 273 3.34 -9.70 -5.66
CA HIS A 273 2.86 -8.85 -4.57
C HIS A 273 1.93 -7.77 -5.09
N ARG A 274 0.83 -7.52 -4.38
CA ARG A 274 -0.05 -6.38 -4.67
C ARG A 274 0.49 -5.13 -3.98
N ILE A 275 0.87 -4.14 -4.77
CA ILE A 275 1.35 -2.84 -4.30
C ILE A 275 0.25 -1.80 -4.50
N ILE A 276 -0.11 -1.09 -3.44
CA ILE A 276 -0.99 0.07 -3.48
C ILE A 276 -0.13 1.33 -3.52
N THR A 277 -0.29 2.15 -4.55
CA THR A 277 0.40 3.44 -4.71
C THR A 277 -0.60 4.57 -4.62
N VAL A 278 -0.30 5.62 -3.86
CA VAL A 278 -1.09 6.86 -3.86
C VAL A 278 -0.16 8.03 -4.20
N VAL A 279 -0.59 8.89 -5.12
CA VAL A 279 0.09 10.14 -5.48
C VAL A 279 -0.94 11.27 -5.45
N MET A 280 -0.62 12.38 -4.80
CA MET A 280 -1.54 13.48 -4.55
C MET A 280 -0.90 14.81 -4.93
N ASN A 281 -1.68 15.65 -5.62
CA ASN A 281 -1.25 16.95 -6.13
C ASN A 281 0.08 16.84 -6.89
N VAL A 282 0.10 16.02 -7.94
CA VAL A 282 1.22 15.92 -8.87
C VAL A 282 1.38 17.26 -9.59
N ASP A 283 2.62 17.74 -9.70
CA ASP A 283 2.96 18.98 -10.44
C ASP A 283 2.45 18.87 -11.87
N GLU A 284 1.78 19.92 -12.35
CA GLU A 284 1.09 19.99 -13.65
C GLU A 284 1.99 19.64 -14.85
N LYS A 285 3.31 19.77 -14.71
CA LYS A 285 4.28 19.38 -15.76
C LYS A 285 4.41 17.88 -15.94
N TYR A 286 3.91 17.09 -14.99
CA TYR A 286 4.09 15.64 -14.95
C TYR A 286 2.76 14.90 -14.98
N SER A 287 2.75 13.74 -15.63
CA SER A 287 1.62 12.83 -15.55
C SER A 287 1.63 12.07 -14.23
N ARG A 288 0.49 12.03 -13.53
CA ARG A 288 0.32 11.18 -12.33
C ARG A 288 0.65 9.71 -12.58
N PHE A 289 0.45 9.25 -13.81
CA PHE A 289 0.72 7.86 -14.21
C PHE A 289 2.23 7.62 -14.38
N GLU A 290 2.98 8.60 -14.88
CA GLU A 290 4.45 8.51 -14.95
C GLU A 290 5.07 8.56 -13.55
N VAL A 291 4.57 9.46 -12.69
CA VAL A 291 4.99 9.54 -11.29
C VAL A 291 4.76 8.21 -10.58
N THR A 292 3.57 7.62 -10.76
CA THR A 292 3.26 6.29 -10.21
C THR A 292 4.18 5.21 -10.75
N ARG A 293 4.43 5.19 -12.07
CA ARG A 293 5.36 4.24 -12.70
C ARG A 293 6.79 4.37 -12.15
N ASN A 294 7.24 5.58 -11.87
CA ASN A 294 8.56 5.81 -11.28
C ASN A 294 8.67 5.22 -9.87
N ILE A 295 7.61 5.32 -9.05
CA ILE A 295 7.54 4.66 -7.75
C ILE A 295 7.58 3.14 -7.90
N LEU A 296 6.80 2.57 -8.81
CA LEU A 296 6.81 1.11 -9.07
C LEU A 296 8.20 0.61 -9.54
N ASN A 297 8.85 1.36 -10.43
CA ASN A 297 10.21 1.09 -10.90
C ASN A 297 11.24 1.18 -9.76
N TYR A 298 11.11 2.17 -8.88
CA TYR A 298 11.93 2.27 -7.67
C TYR A 298 11.74 1.04 -6.78
N ILE A 299 10.51 0.63 -6.51
CA ILE A 299 10.22 -0.57 -5.71
C ILE A 299 10.89 -1.80 -6.35
N LYS A 300 10.70 -2.01 -7.65
CA LYS A 300 11.32 -3.12 -8.37
C LYS A 300 12.84 -3.12 -8.28
N THR A 301 13.45 -1.94 -8.36
CA THR A 301 14.90 -1.77 -8.37
C THR A 301 15.51 -1.99 -6.99
N TYR A 302 14.89 -1.43 -5.94
CA TYR A 302 15.50 -1.32 -4.62
C TYR A 302 14.91 -2.27 -3.58
N TRP A 303 13.74 -2.85 -3.81
CA TRP A 303 13.08 -3.72 -2.84
C TRP A 303 12.93 -5.16 -3.35
N GLU A 304 12.98 -6.12 -2.44
CA GLU A 304 12.60 -7.52 -2.69
C GLU A 304 11.94 -8.13 -1.45
N TYR A 305 11.01 -9.05 -1.68
CA TYR A 305 10.45 -9.87 -0.62
C TYR A 305 11.30 -11.13 -0.45
N GLN A 306 12.25 -11.07 0.47
CA GLN A 306 13.29 -12.07 0.65
C GLN A 306 12.86 -13.13 1.68
N GLU A 307 13.05 -14.42 1.37
CA GLU A 307 13.00 -15.49 2.37
C GLU A 307 14.23 -15.36 3.29
N VAL A 308 14.00 -14.92 4.54
CA VAL A 308 15.08 -14.64 5.52
C VAL A 308 15.28 -15.77 6.52
N ASN A 309 14.26 -16.60 6.72
CA ASN A 309 14.34 -17.85 7.46
C ASN A 309 13.79 -18.95 6.56
N ARG A 310 14.59 -19.99 6.24
CA ARG A 310 14.20 -21.06 5.33
C ARG A 310 13.90 -22.35 6.10
N ALA A 311 12.74 -22.95 5.89
CA ALA A 311 12.41 -24.23 6.51
C ALA A 311 13.48 -25.30 6.24
N GLY A 312 13.92 -25.98 7.29
CA GLY A 312 14.96 -27.02 7.25
C GLY A 312 16.40 -26.50 7.28
N SER A 313 16.65 -25.19 7.16
CA SER A 313 17.98 -24.63 7.37
C SER A 313 18.38 -24.69 8.86
N ASN A 314 19.67 -24.55 9.14
CA ASN A 314 20.12 -24.34 10.51
C ASN A 314 19.51 -23.05 11.07
N ALA A 315 19.16 -23.06 12.37
CA ALA A 315 18.83 -21.83 13.09
C ALA A 315 20.09 -21.02 13.40
N ILE A 316 19.96 -19.72 13.69
CA ILE A 316 21.07 -18.83 14.06
C ILE A 316 21.81 -19.34 15.31
N VAL A 317 21.06 -19.93 16.25
CA VAL A 317 21.61 -20.76 17.31
C VAL A 317 21.58 -22.20 16.82
N GLU A 318 22.71 -22.67 16.29
CA GLU A 318 22.78 -23.98 15.62
C GLU A 318 22.53 -25.17 16.55
N LYS A 319 22.76 -25.01 17.86
CA LYS A 319 22.59 -26.07 18.86
C LYS A 319 22.28 -25.48 20.23
N LEU A 320 21.51 -26.21 21.02
CA LEU A 320 21.30 -25.92 22.44
C LEU A 320 21.84 -27.04 23.32
N ASP A 321 22.30 -26.67 24.51
CA ASP A 321 22.69 -27.61 25.54
C ASP A 321 21.47 -28.38 26.03
N VAL A 322 21.63 -29.70 26.20
CA VAL A 322 20.62 -30.58 26.76
C VAL A 322 21.19 -31.21 28.04
N PRO A 323 21.13 -30.51 29.18
CA PRO A 323 21.45 -31.08 30.47
C PRO A 323 20.83 -32.46 30.65
N ASN A 324 21.63 -33.38 31.19
CA ASN A 324 21.23 -34.77 31.44
C ASN A 324 20.83 -35.58 30.19
N GLY A 325 21.11 -35.09 28.97
CA GLY A 325 21.01 -35.83 27.73
C GLY A 325 22.15 -36.83 27.52
N LYS A 326 21.87 -37.92 26.79
CA LYS A 326 22.85 -38.90 26.32
C LYS A 326 23.92 -38.23 25.45
N VAL A 327 23.51 -37.24 24.65
CA VAL A 327 24.38 -36.24 24.01
C VAL A 327 24.25 -34.90 24.73
N ALA A 328 25.32 -34.09 24.73
CA ALA A 328 25.37 -32.84 25.47
C ALA A 328 24.59 -31.70 24.80
N THR A 329 24.40 -31.76 23.49
CA THR A 329 23.71 -30.74 22.70
C THR A 329 22.75 -31.36 21.69
N VAL A 330 21.76 -30.58 21.24
CA VAL A 330 20.86 -30.92 20.14
C VAL A 330 20.98 -29.88 19.03
N PRO A 331 21.19 -30.28 17.75
CA PRO A 331 21.16 -29.34 16.64
C PRO A 331 19.75 -28.79 16.41
N LEU A 332 19.65 -27.52 16.02
CA LEU A 332 18.40 -26.82 15.77
C LEU A 332 18.23 -26.44 14.30
N ILE A 333 17.00 -26.55 13.83
CA ILE A 333 16.61 -26.17 12.48
C ILE A 333 15.35 -25.32 12.49
N ILE A 334 15.20 -24.49 11.46
CA ILE A 334 13.99 -23.71 11.21
C ILE A 334 12.85 -24.64 10.79
N LYS A 335 11.67 -24.50 11.39
CA LYS A 335 10.49 -25.32 11.07
C LYS A 335 9.71 -24.75 9.89
N ASN A 336 9.37 -23.47 9.93
CA ASN A 336 8.56 -22.80 8.91
C ASN A 336 9.36 -21.65 8.29
N SER A 337 9.28 -21.51 6.97
CA SER A 337 9.88 -20.35 6.30
C SER A 337 9.18 -19.06 6.72
N SER A 338 9.92 -17.95 6.69
CA SER A 338 9.36 -16.61 6.83
C SER A 338 10.14 -15.63 5.97
N SER A 339 9.44 -14.65 5.42
CA SER A 339 10.01 -13.66 4.50
C SER A 339 9.82 -12.23 5.02
N LEU A 340 10.66 -11.33 4.54
CA LEU A 340 10.63 -9.91 4.87
C LEU A 340 10.88 -9.08 3.60
N TRP A 341 10.22 -7.93 3.50
CA TRP A 341 10.61 -6.92 2.52
C TRP A 341 11.93 -6.29 2.94
N VAL A 342 12.94 -6.37 2.07
CA VAL A 342 14.26 -5.79 2.30
C VAL A 342 14.59 -4.81 1.19
N ASN A 343 15.27 -3.73 1.55
CA ASN A 343 15.94 -2.85 0.62
C ASN A 343 17.30 -3.45 0.25
N LYS A 344 17.49 -3.75 -1.04
CA LYS A 344 18.67 -4.42 -1.62
C LYS A 344 19.99 -3.67 -1.39
N GLN A 345 19.94 -2.40 -0.99
CA GLN A 345 21.12 -1.58 -0.77
C GLN A 345 21.36 -1.20 0.68
N THR A 346 20.30 -1.02 1.47
CA THR A 346 20.39 -0.42 2.81
C THR A 346 20.02 -1.35 3.95
N SER A 347 19.33 -2.48 3.68
CA SER A 347 18.86 -3.36 4.74
C SER A 347 20.01 -4.01 5.51
N GLU A 348 19.82 -4.11 6.82
CA GLU A 348 20.71 -4.86 7.71
C GLU A 348 19.85 -5.79 8.58
N LEU A 349 19.95 -7.09 8.30
CA LEU A 349 19.13 -8.08 8.98
C LEU A 349 19.75 -8.47 10.32
N LYS A 350 18.97 -8.30 11.39
CA LYS A 350 19.27 -8.81 12.73
C LYS A 350 18.39 -10.01 13.03
N GLN A 351 19.02 -11.11 13.43
CA GLN A 351 18.35 -12.34 13.85
C GLN A 351 18.52 -12.53 15.35
N VAL A 352 17.41 -12.83 16.04
CA VAL A 352 17.39 -13.12 17.48
C VAL A 352 16.71 -14.46 17.70
N PHE A 353 17.33 -15.31 18.52
CA PHE A 353 16.72 -16.56 18.97
C PHE A 353 16.09 -16.36 20.35
N ASN A 354 14.77 -16.51 20.42
CA ASN A 354 13.97 -16.46 21.63
C ASN A 354 13.68 -17.90 22.08
N GLN A 355 14.46 -18.37 23.05
CA GLN A 355 14.28 -19.71 23.61
C GLN A 355 12.99 -19.79 24.43
N LYS A 356 12.20 -20.86 24.25
CA LYS A 356 10.91 -21.04 24.94
C LYS A 356 11.06 -21.28 26.44
N ASN A 357 12.10 -22.01 26.84
CA ASN A 357 12.39 -22.37 28.23
C ASN A 357 13.88 -22.17 28.51
N ASP A 358 14.27 -21.52 29.61
CA ASP A 358 15.68 -21.20 29.94
C ASP A 358 16.63 -22.41 29.96
N LYS A 359 16.10 -23.60 30.29
CA LYS A 359 16.86 -24.85 30.28
C LYS A 359 16.08 -25.94 29.57
N LEU A 360 16.67 -26.51 28.52
CA LEU A 360 16.18 -27.76 27.94
C LEU A 360 16.49 -28.92 28.89
N SER A 361 15.66 -29.96 28.84
CA SER A 361 15.91 -31.19 29.60
C SER A 361 15.58 -32.39 28.74
N ALA A 362 16.40 -33.44 28.83
CA ALA A 362 16.10 -34.70 28.16
C ALA A 362 14.91 -35.43 28.86
N PRO A 363 14.09 -36.22 28.12
CA PRO A 363 14.22 -36.48 26.70
C PRO A 363 13.67 -35.34 25.84
N LEU A 364 14.30 -35.14 24.68
CA LEU A 364 13.74 -34.34 23.58
C LEU A 364 13.45 -35.28 22.41
N GLN A 365 12.33 -35.06 21.72
CA GLN A 365 12.01 -35.72 20.47
C GLN A 365 12.48 -34.85 19.30
N LYS A 366 12.73 -35.48 18.15
CA LYS A 366 12.91 -34.78 16.88
C LYS A 366 11.67 -33.93 16.58
N ASN A 367 11.90 -32.71 16.09
CA ASN A 367 10.89 -31.70 15.78
C ASN A 367 10.22 -31.04 17.02
N ASP A 368 10.74 -31.25 18.23
CA ASP A 368 10.31 -30.48 19.40
C ASP A 368 10.59 -28.99 19.20
N ILE A 369 9.58 -28.14 19.41
CA ILE A 369 9.74 -26.68 19.32
C ILE A 369 10.42 -26.16 20.59
N VAL A 370 11.59 -25.55 20.40
CA VAL A 370 12.45 -25.08 21.51
C VAL A 370 12.52 -23.57 21.61
N GLY A 371 11.98 -22.84 20.64
CA GLY A 371 11.98 -21.39 20.60
C GLY A 371 11.55 -20.85 19.25
N GLN A 372 11.79 -19.57 19.05
CA GLN A 372 11.51 -18.86 17.81
C GLN A 372 12.73 -18.07 17.35
N GLN A 373 12.94 -18.00 16.05
CA GLN A 373 13.89 -17.09 15.42
C GLN A 373 13.12 -15.91 14.85
N VAL A 374 13.46 -14.72 15.30
CA VAL A 374 12.86 -13.46 14.86
C VAL A 374 13.90 -12.71 14.06
N THR A 375 13.56 -12.36 12.82
CA THR A 375 14.41 -11.58 11.92
C THR A 375 13.78 -10.21 11.68
N THR A 376 14.56 -9.14 11.83
CA THR A 376 14.17 -7.74 11.60
C THR A 376 15.18 -7.06 10.71
N ASP A 377 14.76 -6.08 9.92
CA ASP A 377 15.65 -5.10 9.31
C ASP A 377 15.85 -3.91 10.25
N ILE A 378 17.04 -3.72 10.80
CA ILE A 378 17.33 -2.64 11.75
C ILE A 378 17.51 -1.28 11.08
N ASN A 379 17.65 -1.25 9.75
CA ASN A 379 17.78 -0.03 8.96
C ASN A 379 16.46 0.38 8.29
N ASP A 380 15.35 -0.35 8.53
CA ASP A 380 14.05 0.06 8.01
C ASP A 380 13.55 1.32 8.72
N LYS A 381 13.48 2.41 7.96
CA LYS A 381 12.98 3.71 8.43
C LYS A 381 11.55 4.00 8.01
N LEU A 382 11.03 3.26 7.03
CA LEU A 382 9.69 3.49 6.48
C LEU A 382 8.61 2.80 7.31
N GLY A 383 8.94 1.66 7.92
CA GLY A 383 8.01 0.92 8.77
C GLY A 383 6.80 0.39 8.01
N TYR A 384 5.65 0.37 8.70
CA TYR A 384 4.42 -0.31 8.27
C TYR A 384 3.20 0.60 8.44
N LEU A 385 2.11 0.24 7.74
CA LEU A 385 0.87 1.00 7.75
C LEU A 385 0.22 1.02 9.13
N ASP A 386 0.07 -0.15 9.78
CA ASP A 386 -0.35 -0.28 11.17
C ASP A 386 0.89 -0.32 12.09
N GLN A 387 0.84 0.42 13.20
CA GLN A 387 1.90 0.42 14.20
C GLN A 387 2.03 -0.93 14.94
N LYS A 388 1.00 -1.80 14.86
CA LYS A 388 1.04 -3.15 15.41
C LYS A 388 1.88 -4.11 14.56
N ASP A 389 2.10 -3.79 13.28
CA ASP A 389 2.93 -4.62 12.41
C ASP A 389 4.40 -4.40 12.77
N THR A 390 5.00 -5.40 13.41
CA THR A 390 6.33 -5.27 14.03
C THR A 390 7.49 -5.37 13.04
N GLY A 391 7.23 -5.53 11.74
CA GLY A 391 8.27 -5.75 10.73
C GLY A 391 9.17 -6.95 10.99
N GLN A 392 8.59 -8.01 11.58
CA GLN A 392 9.31 -9.20 12.02
C GLN A 392 8.94 -10.41 11.17
N ALA A 393 9.96 -11.08 10.65
CA ALA A 393 9.81 -12.42 10.08
C ALA A 393 10.13 -13.45 11.18
N THR A 394 9.11 -14.15 11.65
CA THR A 394 9.22 -15.10 12.78
C THR A 394 9.06 -16.54 12.31
N SER A 395 10.00 -17.40 12.73
CA SER A 395 9.95 -18.83 12.49
C SER A 395 10.10 -19.64 13.76
N ASP A 396 9.31 -20.70 13.91
CA ASP A 396 9.54 -21.70 14.95
C ASP A 396 10.89 -22.40 14.71
N VAL A 397 11.60 -22.68 15.80
CA VAL A 397 12.85 -23.43 15.80
C VAL A 397 12.66 -24.76 16.50
N MET A 398 13.10 -25.83 15.86
CA MET A 398 12.89 -27.19 16.34
C MET A 398 14.17 -28.03 16.40
N THR A 399 14.15 -29.08 17.22
CA THR A 399 15.25 -30.06 17.32
C THR A 399 15.37 -30.89 16.04
N LYS A 400 16.60 -31.11 15.57
CA LYS A 400 16.88 -31.94 14.39
C LYS A 400 16.81 -33.45 14.69
N ASN A 401 17.14 -33.83 15.92
CA ASN A 401 17.31 -35.21 16.37
C ASN A 401 16.67 -35.43 17.75
N ASP A 402 16.35 -36.69 18.06
CA ASP A 402 16.01 -37.10 19.42
C ASP A 402 17.22 -36.99 20.36
N VAL A 403 16.98 -36.60 21.62
CA VAL A 403 17.96 -36.66 22.70
C VAL A 403 17.38 -37.43 23.87
N LEU A 404 17.80 -38.68 24.03
CA LEU A 404 17.41 -39.52 25.17
C LEU A 404 18.08 -39.06 26.47
N LYS A 405 17.50 -39.41 27.62
CA LYS A 405 18.13 -39.21 28.94
C LYS A 405 19.44 -40.01 29.05
N ALA A 406 20.46 -39.40 29.62
CA ALA A 406 21.67 -40.09 30.04
C ALA A 406 21.37 -41.08 31.18
N ASN A 407 22.18 -42.13 31.28
CA ASN A 407 22.06 -43.11 32.36
C ASN A 407 22.29 -42.44 33.74
N ILE A 408 21.87 -43.11 34.81
CA ILE A 408 21.86 -42.52 36.16
C ILE A 408 23.27 -42.18 36.67
N PHE A 409 24.28 -43.00 36.38
CA PHE A 409 25.66 -42.76 36.82
C PHE A 409 26.27 -41.51 36.17
N VAL A 410 26.04 -41.31 34.87
CA VAL A 410 26.48 -40.12 34.13
C VAL A 410 25.80 -38.86 34.66
N ARG A 411 24.51 -38.94 35.01
CA ARG A 411 23.77 -37.81 35.59
C ARG A 411 24.26 -37.46 36.99
N VAL A 412 24.49 -38.45 37.85
CA VAL A 412 25.03 -38.27 39.21
C VAL A 412 26.43 -37.65 39.15
N TRP A 413 27.32 -38.18 38.31
CA TRP A 413 28.66 -37.61 38.12
C TRP A 413 28.65 -36.15 37.64
N ARG A 414 27.80 -35.83 36.65
CA ARG A 414 27.64 -34.44 36.17
C ARG A 414 27.07 -33.52 37.24
N SER A 415 26.15 -34.00 38.07
CA SER A 415 25.63 -33.23 39.20
C SER A 415 26.72 -32.91 40.23
N ILE A 416 27.56 -33.89 40.58
CA ILE A 416 28.68 -33.69 41.51
C ILE A 416 29.69 -32.69 40.93
N LYS A 417 30.07 -32.85 39.66
CA LYS A 417 31.00 -31.95 38.98
C LYS A 417 30.50 -30.50 38.96
N ASN A 418 29.22 -30.30 38.63
CA ASN A 418 28.62 -28.95 38.56
C ASN A 418 28.39 -28.32 39.94
N SER A 419 28.43 -29.08 41.03
CA SER A 419 28.34 -28.55 42.41
C SER A 419 29.69 -28.13 43.00
N ILE A 420 30.80 -28.44 42.33
CA ILE A 420 32.17 -28.15 42.77
C ILE A 420 32.75 -26.93 42.01
N GLN A 421 32.14 -26.51 40.91
CA GLN A 421 32.38 -25.23 40.21
C GLN A 421 31.39 -24.19 40.69
#